data_AF-A0A1S7FS96-F1
#
_entry.id   AF-A0A1S7FS96-F1
#
_cell.length_a   1.000
_cell.length_b   1.000
_cell.length_c   1.000
_cell.angle_alpha   90.00
_cell.angle_beta   90.00
_cell.angle_gamma   90.00
#
_symmetry.space_group_name_H-M   'P 1'
#
loop_
_entity.id
_entity.type
_entity.pdbx_description
1 polymer ?
#
loop_
_entity_poly.entity_id
_entity_poly.type
_entity_poly.pdbx_seq_one_letter_code
_entity_poly.pdbx_strand_id
1 'polypeptide(L)'
;MTEKIQSLQDTYIEQIGNGAFDYDHFLEFLLSNRVPYKKKILNRNICISTENKPFKSIYFIDSGVVSCKKEGNIIGFLGGKHIIGLSNPYTKDNAFYTTKTVQSTCVYEFDRAKMLAMLLSYQFGWLFLYANNHDKEVMLVDKTQLLKEPAEYRFVTLLKEIARLFGKLRNETIYIPAYFSKTMLASYANLSTRSINTLCNDLVQKGVLVFEEESPALA
;
A
#
# COMPACT_ATOMS: atom_id res chain seq x y z
N MET A 1 -37.45 -14.95 2.03
CA MET A 1 -36.40 -14.35 2.91
C MET A 1 -35.03 -14.46 2.24
N THR A 2 -34.68 -15.62 1.68
CA THR A 2 -33.46 -15.86 0.90
C THR A 2 -33.29 -14.94 -0.31
N GLU A 3 -34.35 -14.72 -1.11
CA GLU A 3 -34.29 -13.81 -2.28
C GLU A 3 -34.05 -12.34 -1.91
N LYS A 4 -34.60 -11.87 -0.79
CA LYS A 4 -34.35 -10.50 -0.29
C LYS A 4 -32.94 -10.32 0.25
N ILE A 5 -32.36 -11.36 0.84
CA ILE A 5 -30.96 -11.36 1.30
C ILE A 5 -30.02 -11.36 0.10
N GLN A 6 -30.32 -12.16 -0.93
CA GLN A 6 -29.57 -12.20 -2.19
C GLN A 6 -29.59 -10.83 -2.89
N SER A 7 -30.77 -10.21 -3.06
CA SER A 7 -30.87 -8.91 -3.74
C SER A 7 -30.17 -7.78 -2.98
N LEU A 8 -30.15 -7.84 -1.64
CA LEU A 8 -29.42 -6.87 -0.82
C LEU A 8 -27.91 -7.08 -0.93
N GLN A 9 -27.43 -8.32 -0.92
CA GLN A 9 -26.00 -8.63 -1.13
C GLN A 9 -25.52 -8.14 -2.49
N ASP A 10 -26.28 -8.40 -3.55
CA ASP A 10 -25.93 -7.98 -4.91
C ASP A 10 -25.85 -6.44 -5.01
N THR A 11 -26.78 -5.73 -4.35
CA THR A 11 -26.78 -4.26 -4.33
C THR A 11 -25.55 -3.68 -3.62
N TYR A 12 -25.15 -4.23 -2.47
CA TYR A 12 -23.99 -3.71 -1.73
C TYR A 12 -22.66 -4.09 -2.37
N ILE A 13 -22.57 -5.29 -2.97
CA ILE A 13 -21.39 -5.70 -3.75
C ILE A 13 -21.24 -4.79 -4.97
N GLU A 14 -22.34 -4.47 -5.66
CA GLU A 14 -22.34 -3.52 -6.77
C GLU A 14 -21.91 -2.12 -6.31
N GLN A 15 -22.39 -1.64 -5.16
CA GLN A 15 -21.94 -0.36 -4.59
C GLN A 15 -20.46 -0.33 -4.24
N ILE A 16 -19.91 -1.43 -3.71
CA ILE A 16 -18.46 -1.57 -3.47
C ILE A 16 -17.73 -1.55 -4.81
N GLY A 17 -18.19 -2.30 -5.81
CA GLY A 17 -17.63 -2.32 -7.16
C GLY A 17 -17.65 -0.96 -7.84
N ASN A 18 -18.64 -0.13 -7.53
CA ASN A 18 -18.79 1.24 -8.01
C ASN A 18 -18.02 2.28 -7.17
N GLY A 19 -17.27 1.86 -6.14
CA GLY A 19 -16.40 2.73 -5.35
C GLY A 19 -17.06 3.49 -4.21
N ALA A 20 -18.33 3.20 -3.86
CA ALA A 20 -19.04 3.93 -2.80
C ALA A 20 -18.41 3.77 -1.39
N PHE A 21 -17.53 2.80 -1.22
CA PHE A 21 -16.81 2.50 0.02
C PHE A 21 -15.28 2.56 -0.15
N ASP A 22 -14.80 3.31 -1.14
CA ASP A 22 -13.38 3.49 -1.39
C ASP A 22 -12.71 4.42 -0.36
N TYR A 23 -11.41 4.67 -0.56
CA TYR A 23 -10.62 5.54 0.31
C TYR A 23 -11.21 6.95 0.46
N ASP A 24 -11.65 7.56 -0.64
CA ASP A 24 -12.06 8.97 -0.67
C ASP A 24 -13.38 9.12 0.11
N HIS A 25 -14.34 8.25 -0.15
CA HIS A 25 -15.61 8.21 0.57
C HIS A 25 -15.42 7.87 2.04
N PHE A 26 -14.46 7.00 2.37
CA PHE A 26 -14.19 6.66 3.76
C PHE A 26 -13.57 7.85 4.51
N LEU A 27 -12.60 8.54 3.90
CA LEU A 27 -12.03 9.75 4.49
C LEU A 27 -13.10 10.82 4.67
N GLU A 28 -13.92 11.08 3.64
CA GLU A 28 -15.03 12.03 3.69
C GLU A 28 -16.04 11.68 4.79
N PHE A 29 -16.41 10.41 4.93
CA PHE A 29 -17.28 9.94 6.00
C PHE A 29 -16.74 10.29 7.38
N LEU A 30 -15.45 10.03 7.64
CA LEU A 30 -14.82 10.34 8.92
C LEU A 30 -14.76 11.85 9.20
N LEU A 31 -14.44 12.65 8.19
CA LEU A 31 -14.35 14.11 8.29
C LEU A 31 -15.72 14.74 8.53
N SER A 32 -16.73 14.31 7.79
CA SER A 32 -18.12 14.79 7.90
C SER A 32 -18.74 14.48 9.26
N ASN A 33 -18.39 13.32 9.82
CA ASN A 33 -18.79 12.92 11.18
C ASN A 33 -17.86 13.47 12.28
N ARG A 34 -16.96 14.41 11.95
CA ARG A 34 -16.09 15.13 12.89
C ARG A 34 -15.23 14.21 13.76
N VAL A 35 -14.81 13.06 13.23
CA VAL A 35 -13.85 12.19 13.93
C VAL A 35 -12.53 12.97 14.07
N PRO A 36 -11.99 13.16 15.29
CA PRO A 36 -10.78 13.95 15.48
C PRO A 36 -9.58 13.35 14.76
N TYR A 37 -8.84 14.20 14.05
CA TYR A 37 -7.66 13.80 13.29
C TYR A 37 -6.52 14.82 13.38
N LYS A 38 -5.33 14.40 12.98
CA LYS A 38 -4.16 15.27 12.76
C LYS A 38 -3.66 15.07 11.33
N LYS A 39 -3.52 16.15 10.56
CA LYS A 39 -2.77 16.10 9.30
C LYS A 39 -1.29 16.35 9.61
N LYS A 40 -0.40 15.48 9.15
CA LYS A 40 1.04 15.62 9.38
C LYS A 40 1.87 15.10 8.21
N ILE A 41 3.09 15.62 8.11
CA ILE A 41 4.11 15.15 7.18
C ILE A 41 5.09 14.27 7.96
N LEU A 42 5.28 13.05 7.48
CA LEU A 42 6.24 12.10 7.99
C LEU A 42 7.45 12.09 7.07
N ASN A 43 8.62 12.45 7.59
CA ASN A 43 9.88 12.40 6.85
C ASN A 43 10.22 10.97 6.42
N ARG A 44 11.17 10.81 5.49
CA ARG A 44 11.68 9.50 5.06
C ARG A 44 12.23 8.69 6.25
N ASN A 45 12.08 7.37 6.19
CA ASN A 45 12.53 6.38 7.16
C ASN A 45 11.87 6.42 8.56
N ILE A 46 10.77 7.17 8.73
CA ILE A 46 9.99 7.14 9.95
C ILE A 46 9.27 5.80 10.09
N CYS A 47 9.42 5.17 11.24
CA CYS A 47 8.69 3.96 11.61
C CYS A 47 7.30 4.33 12.09
N ILE A 48 6.29 3.99 11.30
CA ILE A 48 4.88 4.26 11.61
C ILE A 48 4.36 3.19 12.56
N SER A 49 4.61 1.92 12.24
CA SER A 49 4.18 0.77 13.03
C SER A 49 5.30 -0.27 13.11
N THR A 50 5.28 -1.07 14.17
CA THR A 50 6.18 -2.21 14.35
C THR A 50 5.35 -3.47 14.48
N GLU A 51 5.70 -4.49 13.71
CA GLU A 51 5.03 -5.78 13.72
C GLU A 51 4.87 -6.35 15.15
N ASN A 52 3.68 -6.86 15.46
CA ASN A 52 3.31 -7.45 16.75
C ASN A 52 3.42 -6.50 17.96
N LYS A 53 3.50 -5.18 17.73
CA LYS A 53 3.44 -4.16 18.77
C LYS A 53 2.11 -3.41 18.75
N PRO A 54 1.64 -2.90 19.90
CA PRO A 54 0.43 -2.10 19.97
C PRO A 54 0.50 -0.90 19.02
N PHE A 55 -0.59 -0.64 18.32
CA PHE A 55 -0.71 0.37 17.29
C PHE A 55 -2.07 1.05 17.37
N LYS A 56 -2.08 2.25 17.97
CA LYS A 56 -3.30 2.96 18.37
C LYS A 56 -3.78 4.01 17.37
N SER A 57 -3.10 4.15 16.24
CA SER A 57 -3.43 5.14 15.23
C SER A 57 -3.76 4.45 13.91
N ILE A 58 -4.70 5.02 13.16
CA ILE A 58 -4.97 4.66 11.76
C ILE A 58 -4.54 5.82 10.89
N TYR A 59 -3.84 5.52 9.79
CA TYR A 59 -3.31 6.53 8.89
C TYR A 59 -3.88 6.39 7.50
N PHE A 60 -4.48 7.46 7.00
CA PHE A 60 -4.88 7.60 5.61
C PHE A 60 -3.76 8.33 4.88
N ILE A 61 -3.15 7.69 3.88
CA ILE A 61 -2.04 8.28 3.11
C ILE A 61 -2.63 9.22 2.07
N ASP A 62 -2.36 10.52 2.22
CA ASP A 62 -2.74 11.56 1.26
C ASP A 62 -1.75 11.54 0.08
N SER A 63 -0.45 11.56 0.39
CA SER A 63 0.63 11.46 -0.60
C SER A 63 1.88 10.84 0.01
N GLY A 64 2.77 10.35 -0.84
CA GLY A 64 4.01 9.66 -0.45
C GLY A 64 3.92 8.14 -0.59
N VAL A 65 4.92 7.45 -0.07
CA VAL A 65 5.03 5.99 -0.17
C VAL A 65 5.59 5.43 1.13
N VAL A 66 5.01 4.33 1.59
CA VAL A 66 5.49 3.54 2.73
C VAL A 66 5.74 2.10 2.30
N SER A 67 6.71 1.44 2.94
CA SER A 67 6.96 0.01 2.78
C SER A 67 6.28 -0.77 3.91
N CYS A 68 5.65 -1.90 3.59
CA CYS A 68 5.13 -2.85 4.55
C CYS A 68 6.06 -4.05 4.64
N LYS A 69 6.54 -4.35 5.84
CA LYS A 69 7.40 -5.50 6.12
C LYS A 69 6.71 -6.52 7.02
N LYS A 70 6.90 -7.78 6.70
CA LYS A 70 6.51 -8.94 7.50
C LYS A 70 7.73 -9.84 7.63
N GLU A 71 8.09 -10.21 8.86
CA GLU A 71 9.22 -11.13 9.11
C GLU A 71 10.53 -10.68 8.43
N GLY A 72 10.79 -9.37 8.47
CA GLY A 72 11.99 -8.75 7.89
C GLY A 72 11.92 -8.46 6.38
N ASN A 73 10.98 -9.05 5.64
CA ASN A 73 10.86 -8.89 4.19
C ASN A 73 9.79 -7.86 3.81
N ILE A 74 10.05 -7.08 2.76
CA ILE A 74 9.03 -6.20 2.18
C ILE A 74 8.01 -7.07 1.45
N ILE A 75 6.75 -6.97 1.85
CA ILE A 75 5.64 -7.69 1.21
C ILE A 75 4.84 -6.80 0.26
N GLY A 76 5.03 -5.49 0.34
CA GLY A 76 4.31 -4.52 -0.48
C GLY A 76 4.66 -3.08 -0.12
N PHE A 77 4.15 -2.17 -0.93
CA PHE A 77 4.24 -0.72 -0.72
C PHE A 77 2.83 -0.13 -0.73
N LEU A 78 2.59 0.86 0.12
CA LEU A 78 1.34 1.60 0.14
C LEU A 78 1.63 3.06 -0.26
N GLY A 79 0.82 3.59 -1.16
CA GLY A 79 0.91 4.96 -1.66
C GLY A 79 -0.24 5.83 -1.22
N GLY A 80 -0.45 6.94 -1.93
CA GLY A 80 -1.69 7.71 -1.84
C GLY A 80 -2.92 6.80 -1.97
N LYS A 81 -4.00 7.19 -1.29
CA LYS A 81 -5.26 6.42 -1.23
C LYS A 81 -5.19 5.05 -0.54
N HIS A 82 -4.13 4.77 0.21
CA HIS A 82 -4.06 3.56 1.03
C HIS A 82 -4.16 3.87 2.53
N ILE A 83 -4.58 2.87 3.31
CA ILE A 83 -4.81 2.99 4.76
C ILE A 83 -3.90 2.04 5.54
N ILE A 84 -3.12 2.60 6.47
CA ILE A 84 -2.27 1.87 7.43
C ILE A 84 -3.03 1.67 8.74
N GLY A 85 -2.96 0.47 9.31
CA GLY A 85 -3.51 0.16 10.63
C GLY A 85 -4.90 -0.47 10.63
N LEU A 86 -5.51 -0.62 9.45
CA LEU A 86 -6.86 -1.19 9.31
C LEU A 86 -6.88 -2.71 9.12
N SER A 87 -5.73 -3.36 8.94
CA SER A 87 -5.65 -4.78 8.56
C SER A 87 -6.06 -5.77 9.68
N ASN A 88 -6.45 -5.26 10.85
CA ASN A 88 -6.90 -6.05 11.98
C ASN A 88 -7.69 -5.18 12.95
N PRO A 89 -8.90 -4.72 12.63
CA PRO A 89 -9.61 -3.73 13.46
C PRO A 89 -10.15 -4.33 14.78
N TYR A 90 -10.23 -5.66 14.90
CA TYR A 90 -10.98 -6.32 15.97
C TYR A 90 -10.15 -7.16 16.97
N THR A 91 -8.83 -7.27 16.80
CA THR A 91 -7.99 -8.05 17.73
C THR A 91 -6.81 -7.25 18.25
N LYS A 92 -6.39 -7.53 19.50
CA LYS A 92 -5.18 -7.11 20.28
C LYS A 92 -4.51 -5.75 20.03
N ASP A 93 -5.08 -4.87 19.22
CA ASP A 93 -4.55 -3.60 18.72
C ASP A 93 -3.11 -3.67 18.23
N ASN A 94 -2.63 -4.83 17.78
CA ASN A 94 -1.26 -4.97 17.31
C ASN A 94 -1.14 -4.71 15.81
N ALA A 95 -0.09 -4.02 15.40
CA ALA A 95 0.21 -3.87 13.99
C ALA A 95 0.61 -5.22 13.37
N PHE A 96 -0.02 -5.55 12.25
CA PHE A 96 0.25 -6.79 11.51
C PHE A 96 1.56 -6.73 10.70
N TYR A 97 2.01 -5.51 10.35
CA TYR A 97 3.23 -5.23 9.62
C TYR A 97 4.09 -4.17 10.32
N THR A 98 5.39 -4.22 10.06
CA THR A 98 6.26 -3.06 10.28
C THR A 98 6.13 -2.12 9.09
N THR A 99 5.70 -0.87 9.32
CA THR A 99 5.48 0.11 8.25
C THR A 99 6.45 1.27 8.40
N LYS A 100 7.17 1.60 7.31
CA LYS A 100 8.14 2.70 7.28
C LYS A 100 7.93 3.59 6.08
N THR A 101 8.09 4.90 6.25
CA THR A 101 8.06 5.83 5.12
C THR A 101 9.29 5.63 4.22
N VAL A 102 9.04 5.50 2.91
CA VAL A 102 10.08 5.40 1.88
C VAL A 102 10.46 6.80 1.38
N GLN A 103 9.53 7.74 1.43
CA GLN A 103 9.76 9.16 1.13
C GLN A 103 8.96 10.03 2.10
N SER A 104 9.07 11.36 1.97
CA SER A 104 8.16 12.27 2.68
C SER A 104 6.71 11.89 2.37
N THR A 105 5.91 11.66 3.41
CA THR A 105 4.56 11.10 3.29
C THR A 105 3.59 11.96 4.09
N CYS A 106 2.59 12.51 3.42
CA CYS A 106 1.51 13.26 4.07
C CYS A 106 0.39 12.31 4.47
N VAL A 107 -0.08 12.40 5.70
CA VAL A 107 -1.09 11.49 6.25
C VAL A 107 -2.12 12.24 7.09
N TYR A 108 -3.34 11.71 7.09
CA TYR A 108 -4.33 11.96 8.13
C TYR A 108 -4.20 10.86 9.19
N GLU A 109 -3.89 11.25 10.43
CA GLU A 109 -3.82 10.36 11.57
C GLU A 109 -5.12 10.44 12.39
N PHE A 110 -5.77 9.31 12.58
CA PHE A 110 -6.93 9.14 13.44
C PHE A 110 -6.58 8.28 14.65
N ASP A 111 -7.19 8.60 15.80
CA ASP A 111 -7.23 7.66 16.92
C ASP A 111 -8.08 6.45 16.53
N ARG A 112 -7.51 5.26 16.68
CA ARG A 112 -8.12 4.00 16.26
C ARG A 112 -9.44 3.75 16.98
N ALA A 113 -9.49 3.93 18.30
CA ALA A 113 -10.69 3.62 19.08
C ALA A 113 -11.85 4.55 18.70
N LYS A 114 -11.57 5.85 18.53
CA LYS A 114 -12.58 6.83 18.11
C LYS A 114 -13.10 6.56 16.70
N MET A 115 -12.21 6.23 15.77
CA MET A 115 -12.59 5.92 14.40
C MET A 115 -13.41 4.63 14.30
N LEU A 116 -13.00 3.57 15.01
CA LEU A 116 -13.76 2.32 15.06
C LEU A 116 -15.13 2.52 15.73
N ALA A 117 -15.21 3.32 16.79
CA ALA A 117 -16.50 3.64 17.42
C ALA A 117 -17.47 4.32 16.44
N MET A 118 -16.97 5.26 15.61
CA MET A 118 -17.78 5.92 14.57
C MET A 118 -18.22 4.94 13.47
N LEU A 119 -17.32 4.05 13.04
CA LEU A 119 -17.65 3.03 12.04
C LEU A 119 -18.71 2.07 12.54
N LEU A 120 -18.57 1.60 13.78
CA LEU A 120 -19.50 0.63 14.38
C LEU A 120 -20.85 1.27 14.72
N SER A 121 -20.94 2.59 14.89
CA SER A 121 -22.22 3.27 15.04
C SER A 121 -22.96 3.50 13.72
N TYR A 122 -22.28 3.35 12.58
CA TYR A 122 -22.89 3.48 11.26
C TYR A 122 -23.30 2.11 10.71
N GLN A 123 -24.57 1.98 10.30
CA GLN A 123 -25.16 0.70 9.82
C GLN A 123 -24.34 0.03 8.72
N PHE A 124 -23.67 0.83 7.88
CA PHE A 124 -22.87 0.37 6.75
C PHE A 124 -21.36 0.62 6.93
N GLY A 125 -20.90 0.98 8.13
CA GLY A 125 -19.49 1.29 8.36
C GLY A 125 -18.57 0.09 8.15
N TRP A 126 -19.08 -1.13 8.34
CA TRP A 126 -18.35 -2.36 8.06
C TRP A 126 -17.98 -2.54 6.58
N LEU A 127 -18.72 -1.91 5.64
CA LEU A 127 -18.43 -2.00 4.21
C LEU A 127 -17.12 -1.30 3.85
N PHE A 128 -16.75 -0.21 4.53
CA PHE A 128 -15.43 0.43 4.39
C PHE A 128 -14.29 -0.51 4.81
N LEU A 129 -14.51 -1.29 5.88
CA LEU A 129 -13.52 -2.26 6.35
C LEU A 129 -13.39 -3.43 5.37
N TYR A 130 -14.53 -3.90 4.85
CA TYR A 130 -14.58 -4.97 3.85
C TYR A 130 -13.85 -4.56 2.57
N ALA A 131 -14.20 -3.42 1.97
CA ALA A 131 -13.59 -2.93 0.73
C ALA A 131 -12.07 -2.78 0.89
N ASN A 132 -11.60 -2.12 1.95
CA ASN A 132 -10.16 -1.98 2.21
C ASN A 132 -9.45 -3.35 2.40
N ASN A 133 -10.10 -4.35 2.99
CA ASN A 133 -9.47 -5.64 3.22
C ASN A 133 -9.46 -6.49 1.95
N HIS A 134 -10.49 -6.39 1.11
CA HIS A 134 -10.54 -7.05 -0.18
C HIS A 134 -9.36 -6.65 -1.08
N ASP A 135 -9.06 -5.35 -1.19
CA ASP A 135 -7.92 -4.86 -1.97
C ASP A 135 -6.57 -5.43 -1.48
N LYS A 136 -6.43 -5.57 -0.15
CA LYS A 136 -5.24 -6.16 0.48
C LYS A 136 -5.14 -7.66 0.22
N GLU A 137 -6.26 -8.37 0.26
CA GLU A 137 -6.30 -9.80 -0.04
C GLU A 137 -5.89 -10.08 -1.49
N VAL A 138 -6.41 -9.32 -2.45
CA VAL A 138 -6.02 -9.42 -3.87
C VAL A 138 -4.51 -9.21 -4.03
N MET A 139 -3.96 -8.14 -3.43
CA MET A 139 -2.50 -7.88 -3.45
C MET A 139 -1.69 -9.08 -2.92
N LEU A 140 -2.12 -9.67 -1.79
CA LEU A 140 -1.39 -10.79 -1.16
C LEU A 140 -1.48 -12.08 -1.99
N VAL A 141 -2.63 -12.33 -2.64
CA VAL A 141 -2.81 -13.49 -3.53
C VAL A 141 -1.89 -13.37 -4.74
N ASP A 142 -1.91 -12.23 -5.43
CA ASP A 142 -1.06 -11.96 -6.60
C ASP A 142 0.42 -12.10 -6.23
N LYS A 143 0.80 -11.56 -5.07
CA LYS A 143 2.16 -11.68 -4.56
C LYS A 143 2.59 -13.13 -4.34
N THR A 144 1.71 -13.94 -3.76
CA THR A 144 1.98 -15.35 -3.45
C THR A 144 2.13 -16.18 -4.73
N GLN A 145 1.33 -15.89 -5.77
CA GLN A 145 1.49 -16.51 -7.07
C GLN A 145 2.83 -16.15 -7.70
N LEU A 146 3.21 -14.87 -7.67
CA LEU A 146 4.45 -14.40 -8.27
C LEU A 146 5.70 -14.99 -7.63
N LEU A 147 5.66 -15.37 -6.34
CA LEU A 147 6.77 -16.04 -5.67
C LEU A 147 7.11 -17.42 -6.27
N LYS A 148 6.17 -18.05 -6.99
CA LYS A 148 6.39 -19.33 -7.67
C LYS A 148 7.12 -19.18 -9.01
N GLU A 149 7.18 -17.96 -9.54
CA GLU A 149 7.77 -17.67 -10.84
C GLU A 149 9.30 -17.57 -10.79
N PRO A 150 9.98 -17.79 -11.94
CA PRO A 150 11.43 -17.59 -12.07
C PRO A 150 11.87 -16.18 -11.66
N ALA A 151 13.10 -16.05 -11.16
CA ALA A 151 13.62 -14.82 -10.59
C ALA A 151 13.55 -13.61 -11.55
N GLU A 152 13.89 -13.80 -12.83
CA GLU A 152 13.82 -12.73 -13.84
C GLU A 152 12.38 -12.27 -14.07
N TYR A 153 11.46 -13.21 -14.32
CA TYR A 153 10.04 -12.89 -14.53
C TYR A 153 9.43 -12.19 -13.32
N ARG A 154 9.70 -12.71 -12.11
CA ARG A 154 9.29 -12.12 -10.85
C ARG A 154 9.80 -10.69 -10.71
N PHE A 155 11.09 -10.46 -10.98
CA PHE A 155 11.67 -9.14 -10.84
C PHE A 155 11.08 -8.13 -11.84
N VAL A 156 10.97 -8.50 -13.13
CA VAL A 156 10.38 -7.65 -14.17
C VAL A 156 8.92 -7.31 -13.83
N THR A 157 8.14 -8.29 -13.37
CA THR A 157 6.73 -8.08 -12.99
C THR A 157 6.62 -7.09 -11.83
N LEU A 158 7.48 -7.22 -10.82
CA LEU A 158 7.50 -6.28 -9.69
C LEU A 158 7.93 -4.87 -10.10
N LEU A 159 8.88 -4.75 -11.03
CA LEU A 159 9.26 -3.43 -11.56
C LEU A 159 8.10 -2.78 -12.32
N LYS A 160 7.37 -3.56 -13.12
CA LYS A 160 6.15 -3.07 -13.81
C LYS A 160 5.09 -2.64 -12.82
N GLU A 161 4.89 -3.39 -11.74
CA GLU A 161 3.94 -3.04 -10.68
C GLU A 161 4.33 -1.73 -9.99
N ILE A 162 5.60 -1.58 -9.59
CA ILE A 162 6.12 -0.35 -8.98
C ILE A 162 6.02 0.83 -9.96
N ALA A 163 6.36 0.62 -11.24
CA ALA A 163 6.24 1.63 -12.27
C ALA A 163 4.77 2.06 -12.50
N ARG A 164 3.83 1.11 -12.48
CA ARG A 164 2.39 1.40 -12.60
C ARG A 164 1.87 2.20 -11.41
N LEU A 165 2.27 1.82 -10.19
CA LEU A 165 1.74 2.42 -8.96
C LEU A 165 2.40 3.75 -8.58
N PHE A 166 3.70 3.88 -8.89
CA PHE A 166 4.52 4.98 -8.37
C PHE A 166 5.41 5.62 -9.44
N GLY A 167 5.40 5.10 -10.66
CA GLY A 167 6.21 5.61 -11.75
C GLY A 167 5.79 7.00 -12.18
N LYS A 168 6.74 7.74 -12.75
CA LYS A 168 6.49 9.05 -13.35
C LYS A 168 6.69 8.95 -14.85
N LEU A 169 5.66 9.29 -15.62
CA LEU A 169 5.77 9.35 -17.08
C LEU A 169 6.56 10.61 -17.45
N ARG A 170 7.65 10.44 -18.21
CA ARG A 170 8.39 11.53 -18.87
C ARG A 170 8.79 11.05 -20.25
N ASN A 171 8.50 11.83 -21.30
CA ASN A 171 8.88 11.52 -22.68
C ASN A 171 8.59 10.05 -23.06
N GLU A 172 7.34 9.61 -22.85
CA GLU A 172 6.85 8.25 -23.14
C GLU A 172 7.50 7.11 -22.34
N THR A 173 8.43 7.43 -21.44
CA THR A 173 9.11 6.46 -20.57
C THR A 173 8.59 6.59 -19.14
N ILE A 174 8.31 5.45 -18.49
CA ILE A 174 7.90 5.42 -17.09
C ILE A 174 9.14 5.24 -16.22
N TYR A 175 9.41 6.22 -15.36
CA TYR A 175 10.55 6.22 -14.44
C TYR A 175 10.13 5.72 -13.07
N ILE A 176 10.82 4.70 -12.56
CA ILE A 176 10.69 4.30 -11.15
C ILE A 176 11.48 5.32 -10.30
N PRO A 177 10.85 5.99 -9.32
CA PRO A 177 11.52 7.01 -8.54
C PRO A 177 12.73 6.48 -7.75
N ALA A 178 13.79 7.27 -7.68
CA ALA A 178 15.06 6.93 -7.02
C ALA A 178 14.93 6.58 -5.53
N TYR A 179 13.82 6.94 -4.89
CA TYR A 179 13.57 6.54 -3.51
C TYR A 179 13.39 5.03 -3.34
N PHE A 180 13.11 4.26 -4.40
CA PHE A 180 13.15 2.79 -4.43
C PHE A 180 14.57 2.27 -4.65
N SER A 181 15.30 2.02 -3.56
CA SER A 181 16.64 1.45 -3.64
C SER A 181 16.63 0.00 -4.15
N LYS A 182 17.74 -0.42 -4.77
CA LYS A 182 17.96 -1.83 -5.15
C LYS A 182 17.79 -2.79 -3.98
N THR A 183 18.15 -2.39 -2.76
CA THR A 183 17.97 -3.20 -1.55
C THR A 183 16.49 -3.38 -1.17
N MET A 184 15.65 -2.36 -1.35
CA MET A 184 14.21 -2.48 -1.15
C MET A 184 13.58 -3.36 -2.22
N LEU A 185 13.98 -3.18 -3.48
CA LEU A 185 13.53 -4.00 -4.59
C LEU A 185 13.94 -5.46 -4.41
N ALA A 186 15.16 -5.73 -3.94
CA ALA A 186 15.64 -7.08 -3.62
C ALA A 186 14.80 -7.75 -2.52
N SER A 187 14.56 -7.03 -1.42
CA SER A 187 13.70 -7.52 -0.34
C SER A 187 12.28 -7.80 -0.84
N TYR A 188 11.71 -6.90 -1.64
CA TYR A 188 10.38 -7.08 -2.20
C TYR A 188 10.32 -8.23 -3.20
N ALA A 189 11.35 -8.44 -4.01
CA ALA A 189 11.43 -9.54 -4.96
C ALA A 189 11.80 -10.88 -4.32
N ASN A 190 12.05 -10.93 -3.01
CA ASN A 190 12.61 -12.09 -2.33
C ASN A 190 13.85 -12.63 -3.06
N LEU A 191 14.79 -11.72 -3.34
CA LEU A 191 16.05 -11.99 -4.03
C LEU A 191 17.21 -11.35 -3.26
N SER A 192 18.41 -11.89 -3.44
CA SER A 192 19.61 -11.24 -2.90
C SER A 192 19.94 -9.98 -3.71
N THR A 193 20.58 -8.99 -3.07
CA THR A 193 21.07 -7.79 -3.78
C THR A 193 22.02 -8.14 -4.92
N ARG A 194 22.81 -9.21 -4.77
CA ARG A 194 23.70 -9.73 -5.83
C ARG A 194 22.90 -10.21 -7.04
N SER A 195 21.86 -11.01 -6.81
CA SER A 195 20.98 -11.51 -7.87
C SER A 195 20.28 -10.36 -8.61
N ILE A 196 19.79 -9.36 -7.88
CA ILE A 196 19.20 -8.16 -8.50
C ILE A 196 20.20 -7.41 -9.36
N ASN A 197 21.45 -7.22 -8.91
CA ASN A 197 22.46 -6.53 -9.72
C ASN A 197 22.75 -7.27 -11.03
N THR A 198 22.87 -8.60 -10.99
CA THR A 198 23.02 -9.42 -12.21
C THR A 198 21.81 -9.26 -13.13
N LEU A 199 20.59 -9.45 -12.61
CA LEU A 199 19.36 -9.29 -13.40
C LEU A 199 19.21 -7.89 -13.99
N CYS A 200 19.55 -6.84 -13.24
CA CYS A 200 19.52 -5.47 -13.75
C CYS A 200 20.46 -5.30 -14.95
N ASN A 201 21.70 -5.82 -14.88
CA ASN A 201 22.65 -5.72 -15.98
C ASN A 201 22.14 -6.47 -17.22
N ASP A 202 21.62 -7.68 -17.03
CA ASP A 202 21.06 -8.49 -18.12
C ASP A 202 19.86 -7.78 -18.77
N LEU A 203 18.97 -7.18 -17.97
CA LEU A 203 17.81 -6.43 -18.47
C LEU A 203 18.19 -5.13 -19.18
N VAL A 204 19.28 -4.47 -18.78
CA VAL A 204 19.85 -3.33 -19.51
C VAL A 204 20.40 -3.77 -20.86
N GLN A 205 21.14 -4.87 -20.91
CA GLN A 205 21.65 -5.43 -22.17
C GLN A 205 20.52 -5.83 -23.13
N LYS A 206 19.39 -6.32 -22.59
CA LYS A 206 18.17 -6.65 -23.37
C LYS A 206 17.34 -5.42 -23.76
N GLY A 207 17.70 -4.21 -23.32
CA GLY A 207 16.94 -2.98 -23.57
C GLY A 207 15.61 -2.87 -22.81
N VAL A 208 15.39 -3.71 -21.78
CA VAL A 208 14.16 -3.72 -20.97
C VAL A 208 14.20 -2.68 -19.85
N LEU A 209 15.41 -2.38 -19.34
CA LEU A 209 15.64 -1.36 -18.32
C LEU A 209 16.68 -0.36 -18.80
N VAL A 210 16.49 0.89 -18.40
CA VAL A 210 17.48 1.96 -18.56
C VAL A 210 17.65 2.60 -17.20
N PHE A 211 18.88 2.69 -16.72
CA PHE A 211 19.18 3.53 -15.56
C PHE A 211 19.32 4.96 -16.06
N GLU A 212 18.64 5.90 -15.40
CA GLU A 212 18.94 7.31 -15.58
C GLU A 212 20.42 7.47 -15.20
N GLU A 213 21.27 7.83 -16.17
CA GLU A 213 22.63 8.24 -15.84
C GLU A 213 22.52 9.36 -14.81
N GLU A 214 23.36 9.33 -13.77
CA GLU A 214 23.47 10.45 -12.86
C GLU A 214 23.79 11.68 -13.71
N SER A 215 22.78 12.50 -14.01
CA SER A 215 23.01 13.80 -14.61
C SER A 215 23.97 14.51 -13.65
N PRO A 216 25.20 14.84 -14.07
CA PRO A 216 26.07 15.63 -13.24
C PRO A 216 25.38 16.98 -13.05
N ALA A 217 25.10 17.31 -11.79
CA ALA A 217 24.75 18.65 -11.31
C ALA A 217 23.49 19.31 -11.89
N LEU A 218 22.44 19.38 -11.07
CA LEU A 218 21.93 20.69 -10.70
C LEU A 218 22.59 21.03 -9.37
N ALA A 219 23.73 21.71 -9.47
CA ALA A 219 24.38 22.44 -8.39
C ALA A 219 23.54 23.68 -8.03
#